data_AF-A0ABC9YR38-F1
#
_entry.id   AF-A0ABC9YR38-F1
#
_cell.length_a   1.000
_cell.length_b   1.000
_cell.length_c   1.000
_cell.angle_alpha   90.00
_cell.angle_beta   90.00
_cell.angle_gamma   90.00
#
_symmetry.space_group_name_H-M   'P 1'
#
loop_
_entity.id
_entity.type
_entity.pdbx_description
1 polymer ?
#
loop_
_entity_poly.entity_id
_entity_poly.type
_entity_poly.pdbx_seq_one_letter_code
_entity_poly.pdbx_strand_id
1 'polypeptide(L)'
;MLLTISCTRPDGAAWAASDLGYLLHKNPSRIQTFEQSYGVAHVLYPEAGEQRCTAALLLEIDPVRLVRGKSKGAPEFSLGQYVNDRPYAASSLLSVAISTVFGTALHGRCKQRPELA
;
A
#
# COMPACT_ATOMS: atom_id res chain seq x y z
N MET A 1 7.20 -4.68 -5.18
CA MET A 1 6.27 -3.84 -5.99
C MET A 1 5.90 -2.57 -5.22
N LEU A 2 5.68 -1.43 -5.87
CA LEU A 2 5.50 -0.11 -5.22
C LEU A 2 4.30 0.67 -5.76
N LEU A 3 3.51 1.27 -4.87
CA LEU A 3 2.52 2.31 -5.16
C LEU A 3 2.89 3.58 -4.38
N THR A 4 2.84 4.75 -5.02
CA THR A 4 3.00 6.03 -4.34
C THR A 4 1.81 6.94 -4.59
N ILE A 5 1.36 7.64 -3.55
CA ILE A 5 0.32 8.68 -3.62
C ILE A 5 0.98 9.97 -3.17
N SER A 6 1.02 10.98 -4.03
CA SER A 6 1.61 12.29 -3.71
C SER A 6 0.52 13.34 -3.64
N CYS A 7 0.51 14.10 -2.54
CA CYS A 7 -0.29 15.30 -2.36
C CYS A 7 0.64 16.51 -2.49
N THR A 8 0.27 17.45 -3.34
CA THR A 8 0.91 18.75 -3.48
C THR A 8 -0.09 19.83 -3.09
N ARG A 9 0.29 20.69 -2.15
CA ARG A 9 -0.56 21.76 -1.64
C ARG A 9 -0.63 22.91 -2.67
N PRO A 10 -1.83 23.35 -3.08
CA PRO A 10 -2.00 24.59 -3.83
C PRO A 10 -1.76 25.83 -2.95
N ASP A 11 -1.33 26.93 -3.57
CA ASP A 11 -1.18 28.21 -2.88
C ASP A 11 -2.50 28.68 -2.25
N GLY A 12 -2.44 29.16 -1.01
CA GLY A 12 -3.61 29.64 -0.27
C GLY A 12 -4.51 28.53 0.31
N ALA A 13 -4.20 27.25 0.12
CA ALA A 13 -4.96 26.17 0.75
C ALA A 13 -4.89 26.25 2.28
N ALA A 14 -6.02 26.00 2.96
CA ALA A 14 -6.11 26.02 4.42
C ALA A 14 -5.54 24.75 5.11
N TRP A 15 -5.12 23.75 4.32
CA TRP A 15 -4.60 22.46 4.77
C TRP A 15 -3.15 22.26 4.37
N ALA A 16 -2.44 21.36 5.03
CA ALA A 16 -1.05 21.01 4.71
C ALA A 16 -0.99 19.72 3.89
N ALA A 17 -0.01 19.56 2.99
CA ALA A 17 0.13 18.32 2.23
C ALA A 17 0.30 17.09 3.15
N SER A 18 0.92 17.27 4.33
CA SER A 18 1.05 16.25 5.36
C SER A 18 -0.29 15.77 5.94
N ASP A 19 -1.40 16.50 5.73
CA ASP A 19 -2.75 16.01 6.08
C ASP A 19 -3.13 14.74 5.31
N LEU A 20 -2.41 14.39 4.23
CA LEU A 20 -2.47 13.08 3.58
C LEU A 20 -2.29 11.92 4.58
N GLY A 21 -1.50 12.10 5.64
CA GLY A 21 -1.36 11.12 6.72
C GLY A 21 -2.68 10.83 7.45
N TYR A 22 -3.47 11.87 7.71
CA TYR A 22 -4.80 11.73 8.33
C TYR A 22 -5.80 11.09 7.36
N LEU A 23 -5.77 11.48 6.09
CA LEU A 23 -6.66 10.92 5.07
C LEU A 23 -6.42 9.42 4.86
N LEU A 24 -5.16 9.00 4.84
CA LEU A 24 -4.78 7.59 4.69
C LEU A 24 -4.78 6.79 6.00
N HIS A 25 -5.01 7.45 7.14
CA HIS A 25 -4.90 6.86 8.49
C HIS A 25 -3.54 6.20 8.73
N LYS A 26 -2.47 6.89 8.32
CA LYS A 26 -1.08 6.43 8.50
C LYS A 26 -0.23 7.62 8.94
N ASN A 27 0.43 7.46 10.08
CA ASN A 27 1.29 8.51 10.63
C ASN A 27 2.58 8.61 9.78
N PRO A 28 2.89 9.77 9.17
CA PRO A 28 4.09 9.94 8.36
C PRO A 28 5.42 9.66 9.08
N SER A 29 5.48 9.88 10.39
CA SER A 29 6.67 9.65 11.21
C SER A 29 6.86 8.19 11.63
N ARG A 30 6.01 7.26 11.17
CA ARG A 30 6.08 5.85 11.55
C ARG A 30 5.96 4.95 10.32
N ILE A 31 7.01 4.16 10.08
CA ILE A 31 6.95 3.03 9.16
C ILE A 31 6.05 1.96 9.78
N GLN A 32 5.08 1.47 9.01
CA GLN A 32 4.14 0.45 9.44
C GLN A 32 4.24 -0.77 8.53
N THR A 33 4.06 -1.95 9.12
CA THR A 33 4.22 -3.23 8.44
C THR A 33 2.95 -4.05 8.66
N PHE A 34 2.40 -4.61 7.60
CA PHE A 34 1.16 -5.38 7.59
C PHE A 34 1.41 -6.75 6.95
N GLU A 35 1.19 -7.81 7.72
CA GLU A 35 1.20 -9.18 7.19
C GLU A 35 0.14 -9.36 6.12
N GLN A 36 0.50 -10.04 5.04
CA GLN A 36 -0.38 -10.44 3.95
C GLN A 36 -0.30 -11.96 3.77
N SER A 37 -1.31 -12.56 3.15
CA SER A 37 -1.28 -14.01 2.88
C SER A 37 -0.14 -14.44 1.95
N TYR A 38 0.44 -13.49 1.21
CA TYR A 38 1.45 -13.68 0.17
C TYR A 38 2.79 -12.96 0.47
N GLY A 39 2.98 -12.44 1.69
CA GLY A 39 4.17 -11.67 2.04
C GLY A 39 3.83 -10.54 3.00
N VAL A 40 4.45 -9.37 2.81
CA VAL A 40 4.34 -8.23 3.71
C VAL A 40 4.08 -6.94 2.91
N ALA A 41 3.28 -6.04 3.49
CA ALA A 41 3.04 -4.70 2.97
C ALA A 41 3.61 -3.66 3.93
N HIS A 42 4.45 -2.76 3.45
CA HIS A 42 5.00 -1.65 4.20
C HIS A 42 4.36 -0.34 3.78
N VAL A 43 4.02 0.50 4.77
CA VAL A 43 3.67 1.89 4.55
C VAL A 43 4.74 2.78 5.13
N LEU A 44 5.23 3.69 4.31
CA LEU A 44 6.22 4.70 4.68
C LEU A 44 5.96 6.00 3.91
N TYR A 45 6.53 7.09 4.41
CA TYR A 45 6.41 8.41 3.80
C TYR A 45 7.80 8.90 3.41
N PRO A 46 8.24 8.68 2.16
CA PRO A 46 9.54 9.20 1.70
C PRO A 46 9.63 10.73 1.75
N GLU A 47 8.49 11.43 1.71
CA GLU A 47 8.42 12.89 1.91
C GLU A 47 7.17 13.24 2.71
N ALA A 48 7.30 14.09 3.72
CA ALA A 48 6.20 14.53 4.58
C ALA A 48 6.40 15.99 5.01
N GLY A 49 6.22 16.91 4.07
CA GLY A 49 6.28 18.36 4.30
C GLY A 49 4.93 19.05 4.21
N GLU A 50 4.91 20.36 4.43
CA GLU A 50 3.70 21.17 4.31
C GLU A 50 3.25 21.39 2.87
N GLN A 51 4.20 21.44 1.92
CA GLN A 51 3.94 21.71 0.51
C GLN A 51 3.77 20.44 -0.33
N ARG A 52 4.49 19.38 0.04
CA ARG A 52 4.43 18.08 -0.63
C ARG A 52 4.52 16.97 0.39
N CYS A 53 3.70 15.94 0.20
CA CYS A 53 3.70 14.74 1.01
C CYS A 53 3.48 13.54 0.09
N THR A 54 4.31 12.51 0.22
CA THR A 54 4.21 11.28 -0.56
C THR A 54 4.10 10.10 0.40
N ALA A 55 2.99 9.37 0.32
CA ALA A 55 2.86 8.05 0.91
C ALA A 55 3.34 6.97 -0.08
N ALA A 56 3.98 5.93 0.43
CA ALA A 56 4.41 4.77 -0.32
C ALA A 56 3.84 3.48 0.32
N LEU A 57 3.25 2.63 -0.51
CA LEU A 57 2.88 1.26 -0.18
C LEU A 57 3.82 0.31 -0.95
N LEU A 58 4.74 -0.32 -0.23
CA LEU A 58 5.71 -1.25 -0.78
C LEU A 58 5.30 -2.68 -0.42
N LEU A 59 5.14 -3.54 -1.43
CA LEU A 59 4.88 -4.96 -1.21
C LEU A 59 6.15 -5.78 -1.38
N GLU A 60 6.44 -6.56 -0.36
CA GLU A 60 7.45 -7.61 -0.33
C GLU A 60 6.72 -8.95 -0.43
N ILE A 61 6.69 -9.51 -1.63
CA ILE A 61 5.99 -10.77 -1.91
C ILE A 61 6.95 -11.93 -1.67
N ASP A 62 6.51 -12.92 -0.90
CA ASP A 62 7.21 -14.19 -0.73
C ASP A 62 6.76 -15.16 -1.84
N PRO A 63 7.60 -15.43 -2.86
CA PRO A 63 7.24 -16.29 -3.98
C PRO A 63 7.00 -17.75 -3.54
N VAL A 64 7.66 -18.22 -2.49
CA VAL A 64 7.50 -19.59 -1.97
C VAL A 64 6.14 -19.73 -1.29
N ARG A 65 5.77 -18.76 -0.44
CA ARG A 65 4.45 -18.71 0.22
C ARG A 65 3.31 -18.63 -0.81
N LEU A 66 3.52 -17.90 -1.90
CA LEU A 66 2.53 -17.72 -2.97
C LEU A 66 2.19 -19.03 -3.69
N VAL A 67 3.14 -19.97 -3.80
CA VAL A 67 2.96 -21.27 -4.46
C VAL A 67 2.43 -22.33 -3.50
N ARG A 68 2.88 -22.34 -2.23
CA ARG A 68 2.47 -23.34 -1.23
C ARG A 68 0.96 -23.37 -0.92
N GLY A 69 0.22 -22.28 -1.19
CA GLY A 69 -1.24 -22.21 -1.01
C GLY A 69 -2.07 -22.77 -2.17
N LYS A 70 -1.46 -23.14 -3.30
CA LYS A 70 -2.16 -23.63 -4.51
C LYS A 70 -1.81 -25.08 -4.82
N SER A 71 -2.25 -26.02 -3.98
CA SER A 71 -2.20 -27.45 -4.32
C SER A 71 -3.58 -28.10 -4.20
N LYS A 72 -4.34 -28.07 -5.30
CA LYS A 72 -5.30 -29.10 -5.75
C LYS A 72 -5.53 -28.93 -7.26
N GLY A 73 -4.62 -29.42 -8.11
CA GLY A 73 -4.96 -29.68 -9.53
C GLY A 73 -4.05 -29.10 -10.62
N ALA A 74 -2.95 -28.40 -10.29
CA ALA A 74 -1.92 -28.05 -11.29
C ALA A 74 -0.74 -29.03 -11.18
N PRO A 75 -0.05 -29.38 -12.27
CA PRO A 75 1.12 -30.26 -12.20
C PRO A 75 2.14 -29.69 -11.21
N GLU A 76 2.50 -30.49 -10.20
CA GLU A 76 3.22 -30.12 -8.97
C GLU A 76 4.60 -29.45 -9.18
N PHE A 77 5.09 -29.36 -10.43
CA PHE A 77 6.47 -28.99 -10.76
C PHE A 77 6.61 -28.09 -12.00
N SER A 78 5.66 -27.18 -12.25
CA SER A 78 5.92 -26.14 -13.26
C SER A 78 6.87 -25.09 -12.70
N LEU A 79 8.10 -25.01 -13.23
CA LEU A 79 9.10 -23.99 -12.88
C LEU A 79 8.52 -22.56 -12.93
N GLY A 80 7.58 -22.31 -13.83
CA GLY A 80 6.88 -21.03 -13.97
C GLY A 80 6.04 -20.62 -12.75
N GLN A 81 5.77 -21.52 -11.81
CA GLN A 81 5.13 -21.18 -10.54
C GLN A 81 6.10 -20.54 -9.54
N TYR A 82 7.36 -20.96 -9.54
CA TYR A 82 8.40 -20.44 -8.65
C TYR A 82 9.13 -19.24 -9.24
N VAL A 83 9.31 -19.23 -10.57
CA VAL A 83 9.98 -18.16 -11.30
C VAL A 83 8.95 -17.47 -12.19
N ASN A 84 8.44 -16.34 -11.71
CA ASN A 84 7.53 -15.47 -12.46
C ASN A 84 7.62 -14.02 -11.95
N ASP A 85 6.92 -13.14 -12.65
CA ASP A 85 6.85 -11.71 -12.42
C ASP A 85 5.89 -11.29 -11.29
N ARG A 86 5.10 -12.21 -10.72
CA ARG A 86 4.06 -11.87 -9.73
C ARG A 86 4.60 -11.11 -8.51
N PRO A 87 5.82 -11.35 -8.00
CA PRO A 87 6.40 -10.53 -6.92
C PRO A 87 6.68 -9.06 -7.29
N TYR A 88 6.73 -8.76 -8.59
CA TYR A 88 7.21 -7.48 -9.12
C TYR A 88 6.13 -6.71 -9.90
N ALA A 89 5.10 -7.40 -10.40
CA ALA A 89 4.02 -6.80 -11.19
C ALA A 89 2.87 -6.22 -10.35
N ALA A 90 2.33 -5.07 -10.80
CA ALA A 90 1.11 -4.41 -10.29
C ALA A 90 -0.15 -5.25 -10.53
N SER A 91 -0.30 -6.32 -9.75
CA SER A 91 -1.37 -7.31 -9.87
C SER A 91 -2.49 -7.10 -8.85
N SER A 92 -3.48 -8.00 -8.84
CA SER A 92 -4.55 -8.02 -7.83
C SER A 92 -4.05 -8.11 -6.38
N LEU A 93 -2.82 -8.59 -6.16
CA LEU A 93 -2.17 -8.54 -4.85
C LEU A 93 -2.04 -7.10 -4.34
N LEU A 94 -1.74 -6.14 -5.22
CA LEU A 94 -1.70 -4.72 -4.87
C LEU A 94 -3.08 -4.21 -4.43
N SER A 95 -4.14 -4.57 -5.16
CA SER A 95 -5.50 -4.19 -4.81
C SER A 95 -5.93 -4.73 -3.44
N VAL A 96 -5.54 -5.98 -3.13
CA VAL A 96 -5.78 -6.57 -1.79
C VAL A 96 -5.05 -5.77 -0.72
N ALA A 97 -3.75 -5.49 -0.92
CA ALA A 97 -2.98 -4.70 0.04
C ALA A 97 -3.58 -3.29 0.25
N ILE A 98 -4.02 -2.61 -0.81
CA ILE A 98 -4.70 -1.31 -0.72
C ILE A 98 -5.95 -1.42 0.17
N SER A 99 -6.79 -2.43 -0.05
CA SER A 99 -8.00 -2.64 0.76
C SER A 99 -7.69 -2.90 2.23
N THR A 100 -6.68 -3.74 2.52
CA THR A 100 -6.28 -4.06 3.89
C THR A 100 -5.63 -2.86 4.60
N VAL A 101 -4.77 -2.12 3.92
CA VAL A 101 -3.94 -1.07 4.52
C VAL A 101 -4.65 0.28 4.57
N PHE A 102 -5.35 0.65 3.49
CA PHE A 102 -6.05 1.93 3.35
C PHE A 102 -7.57 1.79 3.44
N GLY A 103 -8.08 0.69 4.00
CA GLY A 103 -9.50 0.39 4.10
C GLY A 103 -10.33 1.55 4.66
N THR A 104 -9.92 2.19 5.76
CA THR A 104 -10.68 3.32 6.34
C THR A 104 -10.80 4.50 5.37
N ALA A 105 -9.72 4.81 4.65
CA ALA A 105 -9.66 5.89 3.66
C ALA A 105 -10.57 5.59 2.46
N LEU A 106 -10.59 4.34 1.97
CA LEU A 106 -11.47 3.92 0.87
C LEU A 106 -12.96 4.08 1.17
N HIS A 107 -13.35 4.09 2.45
CA HIS A 107 -14.72 4.34 2.86
C HIS A 107 -15.06 5.84 3.00
N GLY A 108 -14.15 6.75 2.60
CA GLY A 108 -14.35 8.20 2.70
C GLY A 108 -14.44 8.70 4.15
N ARG A 109 -13.79 8.00 5.10
CA ARG A 109 -13.88 8.35 6.53
C ARG A 109 -12.59 8.98 7.01
N CYS A 110 -12.62 10.23 7.47
CA CYS A 110 -11.55 10.84 8.25
C CYS A 110 -12.14 11.69 9.39
N LYS A 111 -11.96 11.27 10.65
CA LYS A 111 -12.50 12.03 11.81
C LYS A 111 -11.70 13.29 12.13
N GLN A 112 -10.42 13.32 11.77
CA GLN A 112 -9.49 14.39 12.15
C GLN A 112 -9.44 15.52 11.11
N ARG A 113 -9.85 15.22 9.86
CA ARG A 113 -9.96 16.12 8.71
C ARG A 113 -11.21 15.77 7.87
N PRO A 114 -12.43 15.81 8.45
CA PRO A 114 -13.64 15.39 7.73
C PRO A 114 -13.94 16.22 6.47
N GLU A 115 -13.54 17.48 6.46
CA GLU A 115 -13.70 18.41 5.34
C GLU A 115 -12.81 18.11 4.12
N LEU A 116 -11.79 17.25 4.30
CA LEU A 116 -10.84 16.87 3.25
C LEU A 116 -11.07 15.44 2.71
N ALA A 117 -12.04 14.70 3.25
CA ALA A 117 -12.23 13.26 3.02
C ALA A 117 -13.21 12.93 1.88
#